data_AF-A0A6T8GT50-F1
#
_entry.id   AF-A0A6T8GT50-F1
#
_cell.length_a   1.000
_cell.length_b   1.000
_cell.length_c   1.000
_cell.angle_alpha   90.00
_cell.angle_beta   90.00
_cell.angle_gamma   90.00
#
_symmetry.space_group_name_H-M   'P 1'
#
loop_
_entity.id
_entity.type
_entity.pdbx_description
1 polymer ?
#
loop_
_entity_poly.entity_id
_entity_poly.type
_entity_poly.pdbx_seq_one_letter_code
_entity_poly.pdbx_strand_id
1 'polypeptide(L)'
;MRRRPLWMNTSIMVLTLGALLVLLSSPMCEGFGMSRVTLPLKASSASRSVSVSPAAGRRMGGAAGGLRMQVWSNEQAVQEYKDYLSGDAPEATVDGPAVIVGGNGRIGSFLREKGMGEDIVVGRGGDIPIEMPNVGVEFPVYVCVPEDEVESVIRSCPKEKVDDLVFVQGGNIEMLLKKYGLCGNENTQAVLNFNIMSVGARPQNLLVDMGPDSFGETKYAGETVICGKWADALLARLERAGIVGKKLFHRDWRRHMMERMVFQSVVHLVGTLHDGVSIGEVGKFYPGEVEDMIYQINGALRGSLALTLLYGVEERFFALAENSNIEWMPTKVENFKWRNGVIYAISKQAMDIGFDDPCSMHSEYLQYGKDKGWITCDLEPYNPYGTS
;
A
#
# COMPACT_ATOMS: atom_id res chain seq x y z
N MET A 1 44.31 10.90 -43.41
CA MET A 1 44.45 11.58 -44.73
C MET A 1 43.37 11.02 -45.64
N ARG A 2 42.43 11.71 -46.29
CA ARG A 2 42.17 13.11 -46.66
C ARG A 2 40.64 13.24 -46.81
N ARG A 3 40.04 14.23 -46.14
CA ARG A 3 39.33 15.41 -46.69
C ARG A 3 37.89 15.20 -47.23
N ARG A 4 36.97 15.96 -46.60
CA ARG A 4 35.66 16.39 -47.10
C ARG A 4 35.78 17.25 -48.37
N PRO A 5 34.66 17.50 -49.07
CA PRO A 5 34.01 18.83 -49.02
C PRO A 5 32.49 18.69 -48.77
N LEU A 6 31.74 19.52 -48.06
CA LEU A 6 31.58 20.99 -47.97
C LEU A 6 31.01 21.62 -49.24
N TRP A 7 29.68 21.76 -49.27
CA TRP A 7 28.97 22.86 -49.93
C TRP A 7 27.98 23.48 -48.95
N MET A 8 28.31 24.72 -48.58
CA MET A 8 27.41 25.73 -48.02
C MET A 8 26.59 26.33 -49.17
N ASN A 9 25.38 26.80 -48.86
CA ASN A 9 25.01 28.20 -49.08
C ASN A 9 23.71 28.48 -48.27
N THR A 10 23.73 29.32 -47.23
CA THR A 10 23.67 30.81 -47.24
C THR A 10 22.37 31.32 -47.87
N SER A 11 21.60 32.26 -47.31
CA SER A 11 21.72 33.24 -46.22
C SER A 11 20.27 33.61 -45.81
N ILE A 12 19.92 34.27 -44.71
CA ILE A 12 20.13 35.68 -44.34
C ILE A 12 19.54 35.80 -42.91
N MET A 13 20.30 36.08 -41.84
CA MET A 13 20.72 37.41 -41.33
C MET A 13 19.52 38.35 -41.00
N VAL A 14 19.41 39.11 -39.91
CA VAL A 14 20.28 39.35 -38.75
C VAL A 14 19.55 40.30 -37.76
N LEU A 15 19.89 40.17 -36.47
CA LEU A 15 19.97 41.16 -35.35
C LEU A 15 18.84 42.18 -35.09
N THR A 16 18.44 42.28 -33.81
CA THR A 16 18.94 43.25 -32.80
C THR A 16 18.11 43.11 -31.50
N LEU A 17 18.64 42.72 -30.33
CA LEU A 17 19.38 43.49 -29.32
C LEU A 17 18.65 44.76 -28.81
N GLY A 18 18.23 44.78 -27.53
CA GLY A 18 18.13 46.04 -26.78
C GLY A 18 17.06 46.17 -25.69
N ALA A 19 17.53 46.31 -24.44
CA ALA A 19 17.10 47.29 -23.43
C ALA A 19 15.90 47.01 -22.48
N LEU A 20 16.29 46.55 -21.29
CA LEU A 20 16.04 47.08 -19.95
C LEU A 20 15.38 48.50 -19.80
N LEU A 21 14.46 48.56 -18.82
CA LEU A 21 14.32 49.55 -17.72
C LEU A 21 13.50 50.87 -17.86
N VAL A 22 12.64 51.08 -16.85
CA VAL A 22 12.13 52.33 -16.21
C VAL A 22 10.83 52.99 -16.70
N LEU A 23 9.86 53.06 -15.78
CA LEU A 23 9.05 54.23 -15.33
C LEU A 23 8.17 53.70 -14.16
N LEU A 24 8.50 53.81 -12.86
CA LEU A 24 8.58 54.94 -11.91
C LEU A 24 7.37 55.90 -11.85
N SER A 25 6.86 56.05 -10.60
CA SER A 25 6.12 57.14 -9.94
C SER A 25 4.62 56.87 -9.60
N SER A 26 4.22 56.46 -8.38
CA SER A 26 4.11 57.17 -7.06
C SER A 26 2.61 57.46 -6.71
N PRO A 27 2.20 57.95 -5.51
CA PRO A 27 2.06 57.25 -4.21
C PRO A 27 0.75 57.57 -3.41
N MET A 28 0.67 57.10 -2.16
CA MET A 28 -0.12 57.57 -0.99
C MET A 28 -1.56 57.05 -0.71
N CYS A 29 -1.71 56.40 0.45
CA CYS A 29 -2.51 56.80 1.65
C CYS A 29 -2.73 55.55 2.54
N GLU A 30 -1.93 55.39 3.60
CA GLU A 30 -2.25 55.73 5.00
C GLU A 30 -3.32 54.84 5.67
N GLY A 31 -2.92 54.22 6.80
CA GLY A 31 -3.78 54.17 7.99
C GLY A 31 -4.12 52.81 8.58
N PHE A 32 -3.80 52.67 9.88
CA PHE A 32 -4.33 51.70 10.88
C PHE A 32 -3.81 50.26 10.81
N GLY A 33 -3.24 49.66 11.84
CA GLY A 33 -3.07 50.03 13.24
C GLY A 33 -2.80 48.73 14.02
N MET A 34 -1.65 48.63 14.67
CA MET A 34 -1.30 47.51 15.55
C MET A 34 -2.27 47.40 16.72
N SER A 35 -2.70 46.20 17.06
CA SER A 35 -3.02 45.85 18.46
C SER A 35 -2.80 44.36 18.70
N ARG A 36 -1.71 44.08 19.43
CA ARG A 36 -1.45 42.82 20.13
C ARG A 36 -2.54 42.64 21.20
N VAL A 37 -3.21 41.50 21.19
CA VAL A 37 -4.04 41.06 22.33
C VAL A 37 -3.27 39.98 23.08
N THR A 38 -2.64 40.40 24.17
CA THR A 38 -2.12 39.57 25.25
C THR A 38 -3.29 39.14 26.15
N LEU A 39 -3.49 37.85 26.36
CA LEU A 39 -4.38 37.33 27.39
C LEU A 39 -3.57 36.96 28.65
N PRO A 40 -3.99 37.38 29.86
CA PRO A 40 -3.23 37.17 31.08
C PRO A 40 -3.55 35.82 31.75
N LEU A 41 -2.48 35.13 32.17
CA LEU A 41 -2.49 34.11 33.22
C LEU A 41 -2.87 34.75 34.56
N LYS A 42 -3.84 34.15 35.27
CA LYS A 42 -4.03 34.36 36.70
C LYS A 42 -4.25 33.01 37.39
N ALA A 43 -3.31 32.68 38.25
CA ALA A 43 -3.43 31.63 39.25
C ALA A 43 -4.30 32.10 40.43
N SER A 44 -5.09 31.19 41.00
CA SER A 44 -5.64 31.32 42.35
C SER A 44 -5.94 29.91 42.89
N SER A 45 -5.26 29.59 43.98
CA SER A 45 -5.35 28.41 44.83
C SER A 45 -6.71 28.22 45.52
N ALA A 46 -7.12 26.97 45.76
CA ALA A 46 -7.47 26.48 47.10
C ALA A 46 -7.86 24.98 47.06
N SER A 47 -7.34 24.26 48.03
CA SER A 47 -7.42 22.84 48.29
C SER A 47 -8.80 22.38 48.79
N ARG A 48 -9.15 21.11 48.49
CA ARG A 48 -9.75 20.19 49.47
C ARG A 48 -9.57 18.74 49.04
N SER A 49 -8.79 18.04 49.85
CA SER A 49 -8.64 16.59 49.88
C SER A 49 -9.94 15.93 50.33
N VAL A 50 -10.41 14.92 49.59
CA VAL A 50 -11.24 13.85 50.14
C VAL A 50 -10.75 12.53 49.55
N SER A 51 -10.12 11.75 50.41
CA SER A 51 -9.76 10.35 50.21
C SER A 51 -11.01 9.47 50.35
N VAL A 52 -11.34 8.66 49.35
CA VAL A 52 -12.14 7.44 49.54
C VAL A 52 -11.72 6.39 48.50
N SER A 53 -11.00 5.35 48.94
CA SER A 53 -11.13 4.01 48.37
C SER A 53 -12.18 3.28 49.19
N PRO A 54 -13.07 2.47 48.57
CA PRO A 54 -12.89 1.04 48.74
C PRO A 54 -13.33 0.16 47.55
N ALA A 55 -12.62 -0.97 47.46
CA ALA A 55 -13.11 -2.35 47.25
C ALA A 55 -14.04 -2.71 46.06
N ALA A 56 -13.55 -3.73 45.35
CA ALA A 56 -14.27 -4.79 44.65
C ALA A 56 -15.81 -4.82 44.80
N GLY A 57 -16.50 -4.61 43.69
CA GLY A 57 -17.93 -4.84 43.53
C GLY A 57 -18.22 -5.55 42.21
N ARG A 58 -18.35 -6.87 42.27
CA ARG A 58 -18.92 -7.69 41.19
C ARG A 58 -20.39 -7.27 41.01
N ARG A 59 -20.78 -6.76 39.83
CA ARG A 59 -22.19 -6.67 39.42
C ARG A 59 -22.38 -7.30 38.05
N MET A 60 -23.02 -8.48 38.08
CA MET A 60 -23.80 -8.99 36.96
C MET A 60 -25.10 -8.21 36.83
N GLY A 61 -25.56 -8.04 35.59
CA GLY A 61 -26.97 -7.86 35.26
C GLY A 61 -27.34 -6.49 34.70
N GLY A 62 -27.85 -6.48 33.47
CA GLY A 62 -28.66 -5.37 32.97
C GLY A 62 -28.58 -5.17 31.46
N ALA A 63 -29.27 -6.01 30.70
CA ALA A 63 -29.64 -5.70 29.32
C ALA A 63 -30.53 -4.46 29.32
N ALA A 64 -29.97 -3.33 28.89
CA ALA A 64 -30.73 -2.15 28.48
C ALA A 64 -30.28 -1.83 27.06
N GLY A 65 -31.17 -2.11 26.11
CA GLY A 65 -31.03 -1.78 24.69
C GLY A 65 -30.97 -0.27 24.51
N GLY A 66 -29.78 0.29 24.64
CA GLY A 66 -29.41 1.48 23.90
C GLY A 66 -28.89 1.01 22.56
N LEU A 67 -29.53 1.45 21.47
CA LEU A 67 -28.92 1.48 20.14
C LEU A 67 -27.62 2.28 20.26
N ARG A 68 -26.53 1.59 20.63
CA ARG A 68 -25.18 2.09 20.44
C ARG A 68 -25.05 2.17 18.93
N MET A 69 -25.25 3.36 18.38
CA MET A 69 -24.72 3.74 17.08
C MET A 69 -23.26 3.34 17.12
N GLN A 70 -22.93 2.16 16.60
CA GLN A 70 -21.56 1.75 16.40
C GLN A 70 -21.04 2.65 15.29
N VAL A 71 -20.53 3.81 15.69
CA VAL A 71 -19.69 4.62 14.81
C VAL A 71 -18.46 3.77 14.57
N TRP A 72 -18.20 3.41 13.32
CA TRP A 72 -17.03 2.66 12.86
C TRP A 72 -15.72 3.48 13.00
N SER A 73 -15.54 4.20 14.11
CA SER A 73 -14.25 4.73 14.49
C SER A 73 -13.47 3.58 15.14
N ASN A 74 -12.48 3.06 14.44
CA ASN A 74 -11.53 2.14 15.05
C ASN A 74 -10.82 2.88 16.20
N GLU A 75 -11.20 2.58 17.46
CA GLU A 75 -10.65 3.22 18.66
C GLU A 75 -9.13 3.05 18.73
N GLN A 76 -8.61 1.94 18.20
CA GLN A 76 -7.17 1.66 18.14
C GLN A 76 -6.41 2.67 17.27
N ALA A 77 -6.95 3.03 16.11
CA ALA A 77 -6.31 4.02 15.23
C ALA A 77 -6.28 5.42 15.87
N VAL A 78 -7.31 5.75 16.65
CA VAL A 78 -7.36 7.01 17.42
C VAL A 78 -6.36 6.96 18.57
N GLN A 79 -6.23 5.81 19.23
CA GLN A 79 -5.28 5.63 20.33
C GLN A 79 -3.83 5.69 19.84
N GLU A 80 -3.49 4.96 18.78
CA GLU A 80 -2.15 5.00 18.16
C GLU A 80 -1.77 6.42 17.72
N TYR A 81 -2.72 7.18 17.17
CA TYR A 81 -2.49 8.57 16.83
C TYR A 81 -2.26 9.44 18.07
N LYS A 82 -2.99 9.20 19.17
CA LYS A 82 -2.77 9.91 20.44
C LYS A 82 -1.42 9.56 21.04
N ASP A 83 -1.05 8.28 21.06
CA ASP A 83 0.23 7.79 21.58
C ASP A 83 1.40 8.38 20.78
N TYR A 84 1.24 8.47 19.46
CA TYR A 84 2.21 9.16 18.60
C TYR A 84 2.36 10.64 18.95
N LEU A 85 1.25 11.36 19.19
CA LEU A 85 1.29 12.77 19.57
C LEU A 85 1.80 13.00 21.00
N SER A 86 1.58 12.04 21.93
CA SER A 86 2.06 12.13 23.32
C SER A 86 3.52 11.73 23.48
N GLY A 87 4.13 11.12 22.44
CA GLY A 87 5.49 10.59 22.49
C GLY A 87 5.59 9.20 23.11
N ASP A 88 4.46 8.53 23.35
CA ASP A 88 4.36 7.16 23.86
C ASP A 88 4.26 6.13 22.73
N ALA A 89 4.69 6.49 21.53
CA ALA A 89 4.69 5.56 20.39
C ALA A 89 5.56 4.33 20.70
N PRO A 90 5.20 3.14 20.19
CA PRO A 90 6.02 1.94 20.34
C PRO A 90 7.45 2.19 19.84
N GLU A 91 8.43 1.70 20.59
CA GLU A 91 9.84 1.79 20.19
C GLU A 91 10.05 1.13 18.83
N ALA A 92 10.92 1.73 18.01
CA ALA A 92 11.23 1.22 16.69
C ALA A 92 11.94 -0.14 16.81
N THR A 93 11.38 -1.16 16.15
CA THR A 93 12.02 -2.49 16.13
C THR A 93 13.33 -2.42 15.35
N VAL A 94 14.41 -2.89 15.96
CA VAL A 94 15.71 -3.00 15.31
C VAL A 94 15.73 -4.28 14.47
N ASP A 95 16.27 -4.21 13.26
CA ASP A 95 16.47 -5.39 12.45
C ASP A 95 17.58 -6.30 13.03
N GLY A 96 17.37 -7.60 12.92
CA GLY A 96 18.25 -8.64 13.43
C GLY A 96 18.05 -9.96 12.68
N PRO A 97 18.55 -11.08 13.21
CA PRO A 97 18.32 -12.38 12.61
C PRO A 97 16.82 -12.71 12.54
N ALA A 98 16.39 -13.35 11.46
CA ALA A 98 14.99 -13.62 11.16
C ALA A 98 14.78 -15.06 10.66
N VAL A 99 13.53 -15.51 10.71
CA VAL A 99 13.11 -16.73 10.02
C VAL A 99 12.50 -16.36 8.67
N ILE A 100 12.91 -17.02 7.60
CA ILE A 100 12.41 -16.79 6.24
C ILE A 100 11.73 -18.05 5.73
N VAL A 101 10.40 -18.05 5.71
CA VAL A 101 9.60 -19.14 5.16
C VAL A 101 9.54 -19.00 3.64
N GLY A 102 9.97 -20.02 2.91
CA GLY A 102 10.04 -19.97 1.44
C GLY A 102 11.27 -19.23 0.90
N GLY A 103 12.39 -19.23 1.64
CA GLY A 103 13.62 -18.47 1.31
C GLY A 103 14.27 -18.75 -0.06
N ASN A 104 13.86 -19.80 -0.77
CA ASN A 104 14.38 -20.11 -2.12
C ASN A 104 13.73 -19.26 -3.24
N GLY A 105 12.67 -18.51 -2.92
CA GLY A 105 12.02 -17.59 -3.88
C GLY A 105 12.80 -16.29 -4.06
N ARG A 106 12.39 -15.47 -5.04
CA ARG A 106 13.07 -14.19 -5.35
C ARG A 106 13.12 -13.25 -4.15
N ILE A 107 11.98 -13.02 -3.50
CA ILE A 107 11.87 -12.15 -2.31
C ILE A 107 12.58 -12.78 -1.11
N GLY A 108 12.38 -14.07 -0.85
CA GLY A 108 13.00 -14.74 0.29
C GLY A 108 14.53 -14.78 0.21
N SER A 109 15.09 -15.05 -0.97
CA SER A 109 16.54 -15.01 -1.18
C SER A 109 17.10 -13.60 -1.05
N PHE A 110 16.35 -12.60 -1.52
CA PHE A 110 16.70 -11.19 -1.35
C PHE A 110 16.71 -10.77 0.12
N LEU A 111 15.66 -11.09 0.89
CA LEU A 111 15.59 -10.75 2.32
C LEU A 111 16.69 -11.45 3.12
N ARG A 112 17.07 -12.67 2.74
CA ARG A 112 18.21 -13.38 3.33
C ARG A 112 19.54 -12.71 3.01
N GLU A 113 19.75 -12.34 1.75
CA GLU A 113 20.98 -11.67 1.31
C GLU A 113 21.16 -10.32 2.00
N LYS A 114 20.05 -9.59 2.23
CA LYS A 114 20.08 -8.31 2.92
C LYS A 114 20.01 -8.42 4.43
N GLY A 115 19.84 -9.60 5.01
CA GLY A 115 19.91 -9.84 6.45
C GLY A 115 21.32 -9.74 7.02
N MET A 116 21.49 -10.12 8.28
CA MET A 116 22.77 -10.09 8.99
C MET A 116 23.60 -11.39 8.86
N GLY A 117 23.14 -12.34 8.04
CA GLY A 117 23.81 -13.62 7.78
C GLY A 117 23.45 -14.76 8.75
N GLU A 118 22.66 -14.47 9.77
CA GLU A 118 22.19 -15.46 10.78
C GLU A 118 20.72 -15.88 10.57
N ASP A 119 20.11 -15.50 9.44
CA ASP A 119 18.72 -15.84 9.13
C ASP A 119 18.54 -17.35 8.93
N ILE A 120 17.48 -17.90 9.52
CA ILE A 120 17.09 -19.30 9.34
C ILE A 120 16.11 -19.40 8.16
N VAL A 121 16.46 -20.18 7.14
CA VAL A 121 15.54 -20.46 6.03
C VAL A 121 14.73 -21.70 6.33
N VAL A 122 13.41 -21.54 6.33
CA VAL A 122 12.46 -22.65 6.47
C VAL A 122 11.85 -22.94 5.10
N GLY A 123 11.90 -24.21 4.71
CA GLY A 123 11.27 -24.70 3.49
C GLY A 123 9.74 -24.59 3.52
N ARG A 124 9.09 -24.82 2.38
CA ARG A 124 7.62 -24.89 2.33
C ARG A 124 7.13 -26.04 3.20
N GLY A 125 6.20 -25.76 4.12
CA GLY A 125 5.69 -26.73 5.08
C GLY A 125 6.70 -27.15 6.18
N GLY A 126 7.83 -26.46 6.29
CA GLY A 126 8.77 -26.68 7.39
C GLY A 126 8.30 -26.01 8.68
N ASP A 127 8.78 -26.52 9.81
CA ASP A 127 8.43 -26.01 11.13
C ASP A 127 9.11 -24.67 11.40
N ILE A 128 8.33 -23.69 11.87
CA ILE A 128 8.86 -22.40 12.32
C ILE A 128 9.40 -22.59 13.75
N PRO A 129 10.68 -22.27 14.01
CA PRO A 129 11.24 -22.43 15.35
C PRO A 129 10.61 -21.42 16.32
N ILE A 130 10.47 -21.82 17.58
CA ILE A 130 9.96 -20.94 18.66
C ILE A 130 11.08 -20.01 19.16
N GLU A 131 12.32 -20.50 19.16
CA GLU A 131 13.50 -19.74 19.57
C GLU A 131 14.58 -19.79 18.49
N MET A 132 15.38 -18.73 18.38
CA MET A 132 16.56 -18.72 17.55
C MET A 132 17.84 -18.63 18.40
N PRO A 133 18.93 -19.27 17.97
CA PRO A 133 20.24 -19.09 18.58
C PRO A 133 20.60 -17.61 18.65
N ASN A 134 21.15 -17.15 19.78
CA ASN A 134 21.64 -15.78 20.03
C ASN A 134 20.58 -14.66 20.04
N VAL A 135 19.33 -14.91 19.62
CA VAL A 135 18.24 -13.93 19.61
C VAL A 135 17.18 -14.23 20.67
N GLY A 136 16.92 -15.51 20.95
CA GLY A 136 15.85 -15.92 21.87
C GLY A 136 14.50 -16.00 21.16
N VAL A 137 13.44 -15.46 21.77
CA VAL A 137 12.05 -15.68 21.35
C VAL A 137 11.43 -14.53 20.56
N GLU A 138 12.10 -13.38 20.41
CA GLU A 138 11.56 -12.23 19.66
C GLU A 138 12.31 -12.04 18.35
N PHE A 139 11.65 -12.38 17.24
CA PHE A 139 12.23 -12.20 15.90
C PHE A 139 11.15 -12.22 14.83
N PRO A 140 11.35 -11.51 13.70
CA PRO A 140 10.40 -11.52 12.60
C PRO A 140 10.43 -12.85 11.85
N VAL A 141 9.25 -13.28 11.39
CA VAL A 141 9.06 -14.44 10.53
C VAL A 141 8.55 -13.98 9.17
N TYR A 142 9.44 -13.83 8.19
CA TYR A 142 9.11 -13.38 6.84
C TYR A 142 8.42 -14.49 6.03
N VAL A 143 7.16 -14.26 5.67
CA VAL A 143 6.33 -15.21 4.91
C VAL A 143 6.51 -14.96 3.41
N CYS A 144 7.52 -15.60 2.80
CA CYS A 144 7.90 -15.42 1.40
C CYS A 144 7.35 -16.52 0.48
N VAL A 145 6.15 -17.02 0.77
CA VAL A 145 5.44 -18.01 -0.05
C VAL A 145 4.39 -17.33 -0.95
N PRO A 146 3.97 -17.97 -2.07
CA PRO A 146 2.84 -17.50 -2.87
C PRO A 146 1.56 -17.36 -2.04
N GLU A 147 0.65 -16.49 -2.45
CA GLU A 147 -0.58 -16.17 -1.72
C GLU A 147 -1.42 -17.43 -1.37
N ASP A 148 -1.48 -18.42 -2.27
CA ASP A 148 -2.22 -19.67 -2.03
C ASP A 148 -1.62 -20.57 -0.95
N GLU A 149 -0.35 -20.38 -0.60
CA GLU A 149 0.34 -21.16 0.42
C GLU A 149 0.32 -20.47 1.80
N VAL A 150 -0.08 -19.19 1.88
CA VAL A 150 -0.07 -18.41 3.12
C VAL A 150 -0.94 -19.04 4.21
N GLU A 151 -2.10 -19.59 3.85
CA GLU A 151 -2.99 -20.26 4.82
C GLU A 151 -2.31 -21.46 5.48
N SER A 152 -1.50 -22.20 4.73
CA SER A 152 -0.76 -23.35 5.28
C SER A 152 0.27 -22.91 6.32
N VAL A 153 0.97 -21.81 6.07
CA VAL A 153 1.96 -21.23 6.99
C VAL A 153 1.29 -20.76 8.27
N ILE A 154 0.14 -20.09 8.18
CA ILE A 154 -0.62 -19.66 9.36
C ILE A 154 -1.03 -20.87 10.21
N ARG A 155 -1.50 -21.95 9.57
CA ARG A 155 -1.94 -23.17 10.28
C ARG A 155 -0.80 -23.94 10.94
N SER A 156 0.39 -23.93 10.35
CA SER A 156 1.58 -24.60 10.90
C SER A 156 2.38 -23.71 11.85
N CYS A 157 2.05 -22.43 11.97
CA CYS A 157 2.76 -21.49 12.83
C CYS A 157 2.50 -21.81 14.31
N PRO A 158 3.55 -21.92 15.15
CA PRO A 158 3.39 -21.96 16.60
C PRO A 158 2.60 -20.75 17.10
N LYS A 159 1.72 -20.94 18.08
CA LYS A 159 0.82 -19.87 18.57
C LYS A 159 1.61 -18.66 19.11
N GLU A 160 2.76 -18.93 19.70
CA GLU A 160 3.70 -17.96 20.25
C GLU A 160 4.34 -17.07 19.17
N LYS A 161 4.28 -17.49 17.90
CA LYS A 161 4.90 -16.82 16.76
C LYS A 161 3.93 -16.19 15.78
N VAL A 162 2.63 -16.34 16.03
CA VAL A 162 1.59 -15.80 15.17
C VAL A 162 1.72 -14.29 15.01
N ASP A 163 2.00 -13.56 16.08
CA ASP A 163 2.17 -12.09 16.06
C ASP A 163 3.47 -11.63 15.38
N ASP A 164 4.43 -12.55 15.21
CA ASP A 164 5.72 -12.28 14.57
C ASP A 164 5.72 -12.51 13.06
N LEU A 165 4.60 -12.98 12.50
CA LEU A 165 4.46 -13.17 11.06
C LEU A 165 4.49 -11.83 10.31
N VAL A 166 5.37 -11.76 9.31
CA VAL A 166 5.54 -10.63 8.40
C VAL A 166 5.11 -11.04 7.00
N PHE A 167 3.98 -10.51 6.56
CA PHE A 167 3.38 -10.79 5.25
C PHE A 167 3.89 -9.81 4.19
N VAL A 168 4.38 -10.35 3.07
CA VAL A 168 4.99 -9.59 1.96
C VAL A 168 4.30 -9.83 0.61
N GLN A 169 3.08 -10.36 0.65
CA GLN A 169 2.28 -10.72 -0.51
C GLN A 169 1.88 -9.50 -1.34
N GLY A 170 1.76 -9.70 -2.66
CA GLY A 170 1.34 -8.64 -3.59
C GLY A 170 -0.17 -8.58 -3.77
N GLY A 171 -0.85 -9.73 -3.67
CA GLY A 171 -2.31 -9.81 -3.70
C GLY A 171 -2.98 -9.44 -2.37
N ASN A 172 -4.29 -9.21 -2.42
CA ASN A 172 -5.07 -8.89 -1.23
C ASN A 172 -5.41 -10.16 -0.44
N ILE A 173 -4.65 -10.38 0.64
CA ILE A 173 -4.84 -11.47 1.60
C ILE A 173 -5.68 -11.06 2.82
N GLU A 174 -6.25 -9.85 2.85
CA GLU A 174 -6.96 -9.30 4.01
C GLU A 174 -8.06 -10.25 4.50
N MET A 175 -8.82 -10.84 3.59
CA MET A 175 -9.91 -11.75 3.93
C MET A 175 -9.42 -13.08 4.52
N LEU A 176 -8.27 -13.57 4.05
CA LEU A 176 -7.62 -14.75 4.63
C LEU A 176 -7.17 -14.42 6.06
N LEU A 177 -6.54 -13.27 6.28
CA LEU A 177 -6.08 -12.86 7.61
C LEU A 177 -7.26 -12.66 8.57
N LYS A 178 -8.37 -12.08 8.10
CA LYS A 178 -9.61 -11.92 8.89
C LYS A 178 -10.14 -13.24 9.41
N LYS A 179 -10.12 -14.31 8.61
CA LYS A 179 -10.56 -15.66 9.00
C LYS A 179 -9.80 -16.20 10.21
N TYR A 180 -8.52 -15.82 10.36
CA TYR A 180 -7.65 -16.26 11.45
C TYR A 180 -7.49 -15.23 12.57
N GLY A 181 -8.19 -14.09 12.51
CA GLY A 181 -8.02 -13.01 13.48
C GLY A 181 -6.71 -12.24 13.34
N LEU A 182 -5.99 -12.38 12.22
CA LEU A 182 -4.69 -11.75 11.96
C LEU A 182 -4.80 -10.43 11.18
N CYS A 183 -6.02 -9.97 10.95
CA CYS A 183 -6.27 -8.74 10.22
C CYS A 183 -6.26 -7.55 11.19
N GLY A 184 -5.40 -6.57 10.93
CA GLY A 184 -5.33 -5.33 11.70
C GLY A 184 -3.88 -4.86 11.89
N ASN A 185 -3.64 -4.17 13.00
CA ASN A 185 -2.32 -3.64 13.38
C ASN A 185 -1.41 -4.67 14.06
N GLU A 186 -1.92 -5.87 14.39
CA GLU A 186 -1.18 -6.86 15.18
C GLU A 186 -0.05 -7.49 14.36
N ASN A 187 -0.33 -7.91 13.13
CA ASN A 187 0.66 -8.49 12.23
C ASN A 187 1.32 -7.48 11.30
N THR A 188 2.60 -7.71 11.01
CA THR A 188 3.32 -6.89 10.04
C THR A 188 2.91 -7.25 8.62
N GLN A 189 2.53 -6.24 7.84
CA GLN A 189 2.15 -6.41 6.44
C GLN A 189 2.86 -5.38 5.59
N ALA A 190 3.33 -5.79 4.41
CA ALA A 190 4.16 -4.99 3.54
C ALA A 190 3.63 -4.99 2.10
N VAL A 191 3.53 -3.81 1.52
CA VAL A 191 3.27 -3.60 0.09
C VAL A 191 4.60 -3.26 -0.56
N LEU A 192 5.28 -4.28 -1.10
CA LEU A 192 6.61 -4.16 -1.68
C LEU A 192 6.61 -3.68 -3.13
N ASN A 193 6.83 -2.39 -3.40
CA ASN A 193 6.84 -1.82 -4.75
C ASN A 193 8.23 -1.80 -5.38
N PHE A 194 8.79 -3.00 -5.59
CA PHE A 194 10.00 -3.23 -6.37
C PHE A 194 9.90 -4.58 -7.08
N ASN A 195 10.67 -4.75 -8.14
CA ASN A 195 10.73 -6.00 -8.90
C ASN A 195 12.08 -6.67 -8.76
N ILE A 196 12.06 -8.00 -8.68
CA ILE A 196 13.25 -8.85 -8.78
C ILE A 196 13.02 -9.78 -9.95
N MET A 197 13.83 -9.64 -11.00
CA MET A 197 13.68 -10.38 -12.25
C MET A 197 14.04 -11.86 -12.11
N SER A 198 15.09 -12.15 -11.35
CA SER A 198 15.59 -13.50 -11.09
C SER A 198 16.20 -13.59 -9.70
N VAL A 199 16.32 -14.81 -9.17
CA VAL A 199 16.97 -15.03 -7.87
C VAL A 199 18.40 -14.50 -7.92
N GLY A 200 18.77 -13.67 -6.94
CA GLY A 200 20.08 -13.01 -6.87
C GLY A 200 20.22 -11.75 -7.74
N ALA A 201 19.19 -11.37 -8.51
CA ALA A 201 19.19 -10.08 -9.19
C ALA A 201 18.99 -8.93 -8.21
N ARG A 202 19.52 -7.75 -8.55
CA ARG A 202 19.29 -6.52 -7.80
C ARG A 202 17.80 -6.12 -7.91
N PRO A 203 17.17 -5.69 -6.81
CA PRO A 203 15.81 -5.16 -6.88
C PRO A 203 15.77 -3.87 -7.71
N GLN A 204 14.75 -3.76 -8.55
CA GLN A 204 14.42 -2.57 -9.32
C GLN A 204 13.27 -1.84 -8.63
N ASN A 205 13.55 -0.63 -8.13
CA ASN A 205 12.56 0.16 -7.40
C ASN A 205 11.48 0.69 -8.35
N LEU A 206 10.21 0.66 -7.93
CA LEU A 206 9.10 1.21 -8.71
C LEU A 206 8.70 2.62 -8.29
N LEU A 207 9.45 3.23 -7.36
CA LEU A 207 9.24 4.59 -6.92
C LEU A 207 9.36 5.59 -8.09
N VAL A 208 8.32 6.40 -8.31
CA VAL A 208 8.30 7.49 -9.28
C VAL A 208 8.03 8.79 -8.55
N ASP A 209 8.87 9.79 -8.75
CA ASP A 209 8.67 11.17 -8.28
C ASP A 209 7.71 11.89 -9.24
N MET A 210 6.55 12.31 -8.73
CA MET A 210 5.52 13.02 -9.49
C MET A 210 5.59 14.55 -9.28
N GLY A 211 6.63 15.04 -8.61
CA GLY A 211 6.79 16.43 -8.25
C GLY A 211 6.03 16.85 -6.98
N PRO A 212 6.11 18.14 -6.61
CA PRO A 212 5.50 18.65 -5.39
C PRO A 212 3.98 18.76 -5.50
N ASP A 213 3.29 18.55 -4.39
CA ASP A 213 1.89 18.86 -4.22
C ASP A 213 1.64 20.36 -4.00
N SER A 214 0.37 20.72 -3.77
CA SER A 214 -0.03 22.11 -3.51
C SER A 214 0.56 22.68 -2.21
N PHE A 215 1.09 21.84 -1.32
CA PHE A 215 1.74 22.20 -0.06
C PHE A 215 3.27 22.15 -0.15
N GLY A 216 3.83 21.74 -1.29
CA GLY A 216 5.28 21.62 -1.51
C GLY A 216 5.88 20.27 -1.11
N GLU A 217 5.07 19.29 -0.71
CA GLU A 217 5.52 17.93 -0.41
C GLU A 217 5.63 17.11 -1.69
N THR A 218 6.74 16.39 -1.88
CA THR A 218 6.92 15.54 -3.06
C THR A 218 5.95 14.37 -3.03
N LYS A 219 5.16 14.24 -4.10
CA LYS A 219 4.28 13.10 -4.32
C LYS A 219 5.05 11.97 -4.99
N TYR A 220 4.83 10.76 -4.51
CA TYR A 220 5.39 9.57 -5.13
C TYR A 220 4.30 8.59 -5.59
N ALA A 221 4.57 7.88 -6.68
CA ALA A 221 3.88 6.66 -7.06
C ALA A 221 4.77 5.44 -6.78
N GLY A 222 4.17 4.27 -6.53
CA GLY A 222 4.94 3.04 -6.33
C GLY A 222 5.79 3.02 -5.05
N GLU A 223 5.35 3.68 -3.97
CA GLU A 223 6.06 3.65 -2.69
C GLU A 223 5.94 2.28 -2.02
N THR A 224 7.05 1.76 -1.46
CA THR A 224 6.96 0.59 -0.58
C THR A 224 6.43 1.02 0.78
N VAL A 225 5.33 0.41 1.24
CA VAL A 225 4.69 0.79 2.52
C VAL A 225 4.53 -0.42 3.43
N ILE A 226 4.79 -0.22 4.73
CA ILE A 226 4.77 -1.30 5.73
C ILE A 226 4.00 -0.85 6.97
N CYS A 227 3.23 -1.74 7.58
CA CYS A 227 2.57 -1.50 8.87
C CYS A 227 2.81 -2.67 9.83
N GLY A 228 2.54 -2.46 11.13
CA GLY A 228 2.60 -3.47 12.19
C GLY A 228 3.93 -3.53 12.95
N LYS A 229 4.05 -4.53 13.84
CA LYS A 229 5.14 -4.68 14.83
C LYS A 229 6.55 -4.56 14.23
N TRP A 230 6.89 -5.40 13.28
CA TRP A 230 8.22 -5.51 12.65
C TRP A 230 8.43 -4.56 11.46
N ALA A 231 7.65 -3.48 11.36
CA ALA A 231 7.74 -2.57 10.22
C ALA A 231 9.12 -1.92 10.09
N ASP A 232 9.70 -1.46 11.21
CA ASP A 232 11.00 -0.78 11.20
C ASP A 232 12.14 -1.76 10.91
N ALA A 233 12.04 -3.00 11.39
CA ALA A 233 13.02 -4.05 11.09
C ALA A 233 13.04 -4.39 9.59
N LEU A 234 11.86 -4.55 8.97
CA LEU A 234 11.78 -4.77 7.54
C LEU A 234 12.26 -3.55 6.74
N LEU A 235 11.92 -2.33 7.17
CA LEU A 235 12.39 -1.11 6.51
C LEU A 235 13.92 -1.01 6.53
N ALA A 236 14.56 -1.19 7.69
CA ALA A 236 16.01 -1.16 7.80
C ALA A 236 16.68 -2.20 6.87
N ARG A 237 16.06 -3.37 6.69
CA ARG A 237 16.53 -4.40 5.75
C ARG A 237 16.37 -3.99 4.29
N LEU A 238 15.27 -3.31 3.93
CA LEU A 238 15.05 -2.77 2.58
C LEU A 238 15.96 -1.58 2.26
N GLU A 239 16.25 -0.72 3.24
CA GLU A 239 17.15 0.43 3.10
C GLU A 239 18.58 -0.01 2.77
N ARG A 240 19.06 -1.13 3.33
CA ARG A 240 20.36 -1.73 2.94
C ARG A 240 20.41 -2.15 1.47
N ALA A 241 19.26 -2.34 0.82
CA ALA A 241 19.17 -2.58 -0.61
C ALA A 241 19.01 -1.31 -1.46
N GLY A 242 18.91 -0.13 -0.83
CA GLY A 242 18.59 1.13 -1.47
C GLY A 242 17.11 1.25 -1.89
N ILE A 243 16.22 0.47 -1.27
CA ILE A 243 14.78 0.59 -1.48
C ILE A 243 14.23 1.58 -0.45
N VAL A 244 13.58 2.63 -0.93
CA VAL A 244 12.90 3.60 -0.09
C VAL A 244 11.53 3.03 0.28
N GLY A 245 11.23 3.02 1.57
CA GLY A 245 9.91 2.66 2.08
C GLY A 245 9.49 3.57 3.22
N LYS A 246 8.20 3.49 3.58
CA LYS A 246 7.65 4.22 4.72
C LYS A 246 6.78 3.34 5.60
N LYS A 247 6.83 3.60 6.90
CA LYS A 247 5.92 3.01 7.89
C LYS A 247 4.62 3.81 7.90
N LEU A 248 3.48 3.13 7.82
CA LEU A 248 2.15 3.72 7.89
C LEU A 248 1.30 3.01 8.94
N PHE A 249 0.30 3.72 9.46
CA PHE A 249 -0.79 3.10 10.22
C PHE A 249 -1.60 2.19 9.30
N HIS A 250 -2.16 1.10 9.83
CA HIS A 250 -2.87 0.10 9.03
C HIS A 250 -3.99 0.70 8.17
N ARG A 251 -4.69 1.74 8.65
CA ARG A 251 -5.74 2.41 7.86
C ARG A 251 -5.19 2.97 6.54
N ASP A 252 -4.06 3.64 6.59
CA ASP A 252 -3.49 4.32 5.42
C ASP A 252 -2.70 3.32 4.56
N TRP A 253 -2.02 2.36 5.20
CA TRP A 253 -1.42 1.20 4.54
C TRP A 253 -2.45 0.41 3.71
N ARG A 254 -3.64 0.14 4.27
CA ARG A 254 -4.72 -0.62 3.60
C ARG A 254 -5.16 0.07 2.31
N ARG A 255 -5.15 1.40 2.26
CA ARG A 255 -5.46 2.16 1.03
C ARG A 255 -4.39 1.95 -0.04
N HIS A 256 -3.11 2.00 0.33
CA HIS A 256 -2.00 1.71 -0.59
C HIS A 256 -1.99 0.25 -1.08
N MET A 257 -2.34 -0.71 -0.21
CA MET A 257 -2.47 -2.12 -0.58
C MET A 257 -3.59 -2.32 -1.61
N MET A 258 -4.76 -1.73 -1.39
CA MET A 258 -5.86 -1.76 -2.35
C MET A 258 -5.50 -1.04 -3.65
N GLU A 259 -4.86 0.12 -3.57
CA GLU A 259 -4.42 0.88 -4.73
C GLU A 259 -3.49 0.04 -5.63
N ARG A 260 -2.49 -0.62 -5.04
CA ARG A 260 -1.61 -1.53 -5.78
C ARG A 260 -2.37 -2.70 -6.41
N MET A 261 -3.30 -3.32 -5.66
CA MET A 261 -4.10 -4.42 -6.18
C MET A 261 -4.97 -3.96 -7.37
N VAL A 262 -5.60 -2.80 -7.28
CA VAL A 262 -6.43 -2.22 -8.34
C VAL A 262 -5.57 -1.90 -9.57
N PHE A 263 -4.38 -1.31 -9.40
CA PHE A 263 -3.43 -1.09 -10.49
C PHE A 263 -3.12 -2.38 -11.23
N GLN A 264 -2.70 -3.42 -10.49
CA GLN A 264 -2.38 -4.71 -11.07
C GLN A 264 -3.59 -5.39 -11.73
N SER A 265 -4.80 -5.18 -11.20
CA SER A 265 -6.01 -5.80 -11.73
C SER A 265 -6.45 -5.13 -13.04
N VAL A 266 -6.58 -3.80 -13.04
CA VAL A 266 -7.07 -3.01 -14.18
C VAL A 266 -6.08 -3.02 -15.33
N VAL A 267 -4.82 -2.66 -15.08
CA VAL A 267 -3.80 -2.52 -16.15
C VAL A 267 -3.55 -3.86 -16.83
N HIS A 268 -3.44 -4.95 -16.05
CA HIS A 268 -3.26 -6.27 -16.64
C HIS A 268 -4.49 -6.77 -17.39
N LEU A 269 -5.71 -6.46 -16.91
CA LEU A 269 -6.94 -6.87 -17.58
C LEU A 269 -7.09 -6.15 -18.91
N VAL A 270 -7.01 -4.81 -18.92
CA VAL A 270 -7.11 -4.00 -20.13
C VAL A 270 -6.06 -4.43 -21.15
N GLY A 271 -4.79 -4.56 -20.74
CA GLY A 271 -3.75 -4.98 -21.68
C GLY A 271 -3.94 -6.41 -22.22
N THR A 272 -4.46 -7.34 -21.41
CA THR A 272 -4.77 -8.70 -21.86
C THR A 272 -5.82 -8.70 -22.97
N LEU A 273 -6.80 -7.79 -22.90
CA LEU A 273 -7.86 -7.68 -23.92
C LEU A 273 -7.40 -7.00 -25.21
N HIS A 274 -6.38 -6.15 -25.12
CA HIS A 274 -5.76 -5.49 -26.27
C HIS A 274 -4.52 -6.26 -26.73
N ASP A 275 -4.70 -7.55 -27.06
CA ASP A 275 -3.66 -8.44 -27.60
C ASP A 275 -2.41 -8.63 -26.71
N GLY A 276 -2.53 -8.43 -25.39
CA GLY A 276 -1.44 -8.64 -24.44
C GLY A 276 -0.35 -7.56 -24.52
N VAL A 277 -0.73 -6.32 -24.85
CA VAL A 277 0.19 -5.15 -24.85
C VAL A 277 0.91 -4.97 -23.52
N SER A 278 2.01 -4.24 -23.54
CA SER A 278 2.81 -3.95 -22.35
C SER A 278 2.12 -2.96 -21.40
N ILE A 279 2.57 -2.92 -20.13
CA ILE A 279 2.03 -2.00 -19.10
C ILE A 279 2.09 -0.54 -19.58
N GLY A 280 3.21 -0.13 -20.18
CA GLY A 280 3.39 1.23 -20.69
C GLY A 280 2.48 1.55 -21.87
N GLU A 281 2.22 0.57 -22.75
CA GLU A 281 1.26 0.73 -23.84
C GLU A 281 -0.17 0.90 -23.33
N VAL A 282 -0.56 0.19 -22.26
CA VAL A 282 -1.86 0.39 -21.61
C VAL A 282 -2.00 1.83 -21.12
N GLY A 283 -1.01 2.32 -20.36
CA GLY A 283 -1.03 3.69 -19.84
C GLY A 283 -1.08 4.75 -20.94
N LYS A 284 -0.44 4.50 -22.08
CA LYS A 284 -0.33 5.45 -23.19
C LYS A 284 -1.54 5.46 -24.13
N PHE A 285 -2.08 4.30 -24.47
CA PHE A 285 -3.07 4.17 -25.56
C PHE A 285 -4.49 3.92 -25.06
N TYR A 286 -4.66 3.45 -23.83
CA TYR A 286 -5.98 3.11 -23.27
C TYR A 286 -6.29 3.82 -21.93
N PRO A 287 -5.95 5.12 -21.74
CA PRO A 287 -6.18 5.79 -20.46
C PRO A 287 -7.67 5.90 -20.11
N GLY A 288 -8.55 6.17 -21.08
CA GLY A 288 -9.99 6.29 -20.82
C GLY A 288 -10.62 5.00 -20.29
N GLU A 289 -10.24 3.84 -20.83
CA GLU A 289 -10.73 2.55 -20.32
C GLU A 289 -10.25 2.27 -18.90
N VAL A 290 -9.01 2.64 -18.59
CA VAL A 290 -8.42 2.48 -17.26
C VAL A 290 -9.11 3.41 -16.26
N GLU A 291 -9.32 4.68 -16.60
CA GLU A 291 -10.00 5.68 -15.76
C GLU A 291 -11.45 5.29 -15.44
N ASP A 292 -12.23 4.92 -16.47
CA ASP A 292 -13.63 4.51 -16.30
C ASP A 292 -13.75 3.29 -15.39
N MET A 293 -12.85 2.31 -15.55
CA MET A 293 -12.82 1.11 -14.71
C MET A 293 -12.40 1.43 -13.27
N ILE A 294 -11.40 2.29 -13.07
CA ILE A 294 -10.98 2.76 -11.74
C ILE A 294 -12.13 3.48 -11.03
N TYR A 295 -12.89 4.31 -11.75
CA TYR A 295 -14.03 5.04 -11.21
C TYR A 295 -15.10 4.08 -10.65
N GLN A 296 -15.50 3.08 -11.44
CA GLN A 296 -16.45 2.04 -11.01
C GLN A 296 -15.93 1.28 -9.77
N ILE A 297 -14.69 0.82 -9.82
CA ILE A 297 -14.07 0.05 -8.73
C ILE A 297 -13.97 0.89 -7.46
N ASN A 298 -13.57 2.16 -7.54
CA ASN A 298 -13.48 3.03 -6.37
C ASN A 298 -14.86 3.25 -5.71
N GLY A 299 -15.92 3.37 -6.51
CA GLY A 299 -17.31 3.40 -6.03
C GLY A 299 -17.69 2.11 -5.30
N ALA A 300 -17.39 0.95 -5.90
CA ALA A 300 -17.68 -0.36 -5.33
C ALA A 300 -16.91 -0.63 -4.02
N LEU A 301 -15.63 -0.24 -3.95
CA LEU A 301 -14.79 -0.35 -2.75
C LEU A 301 -15.35 0.51 -1.60
N ARG A 302 -15.85 1.72 -1.92
CA ARG A 302 -16.46 2.61 -0.94
C ARG A 302 -17.74 2.01 -0.37
N GLY A 303 -18.59 1.44 -1.23
CA GLY A 303 -19.85 0.80 -0.84
C GLY A 303 -19.66 -0.50 -0.04
N SER A 304 -18.66 -1.30 -0.41
CA SER A 304 -18.54 -2.69 0.08
C SER A 304 -17.55 -2.87 1.21
N LEU A 305 -16.39 -2.18 1.16
CA LEU A 305 -15.28 -2.36 2.11
C LEU A 305 -15.03 -1.13 2.99
N ALA A 306 -15.89 -0.11 2.88
CA ALA A 306 -15.72 1.21 3.50
C ALA A 306 -14.33 1.80 3.24
N LEU A 307 -13.80 1.57 2.03
CA LEU A 307 -12.46 2.00 1.63
C LEU A 307 -12.57 2.90 0.40
N THR A 308 -11.78 3.97 0.37
CA THR A 308 -11.70 4.87 -0.78
C THR A 308 -10.23 4.97 -1.16
N LEU A 309 -9.96 4.88 -2.46
CA LEU A 309 -8.62 5.07 -3.01
C LEU A 309 -8.13 6.50 -2.75
N LEU A 310 -6.81 6.68 -2.69
CA LEU A 310 -6.22 7.97 -2.40
C LEU A 310 -6.48 8.95 -3.56
N TYR A 311 -6.67 10.23 -3.25
CA TYR A 311 -6.84 11.28 -4.26
C TYR A 311 -5.69 11.28 -5.27
N GLY A 312 -5.96 11.46 -6.56
CA GLY A 312 -4.95 11.39 -7.64
C GLY A 312 -4.46 9.97 -7.94
N VAL A 313 -5.30 8.95 -7.74
CA VAL A 313 -4.96 7.55 -8.02
C VAL A 313 -4.65 7.30 -9.50
N GLU A 314 -5.40 7.95 -10.39
CA GLU A 314 -5.20 7.87 -11.85
C GLU A 314 -3.82 8.40 -12.23
N GLU A 315 -3.44 9.59 -11.73
CA GLU A 315 -2.11 10.18 -11.94
C GLU A 315 -1.00 9.21 -11.48
N ARG A 316 -1.14 8.60 -10.30
CA ARG A 316 -0.17 7.61 -9.80
C ARG A 316 -0.12 6.35 -10.66
N PHE A 317 -1.24 5.90 -11.20
CA PHE A 317 -1.29 4.72 -12.05
C PHE A 317 -0.55 4.97 -13.36
N PHE A 318 -0.80 6.11 -14.02
CA PHE A 318 -0.13 6.44 -15.26
C PHE A 318 1.36 6.71 -15.05
N ALA A 319 1.73 7.44 -13.98
CA ALA A 319 3.13 7.64 -13.61
C ALA A 319 3.85 6.30 -13.36
N LEU A 320 3.17 5.34 -12.71
CA LEU A 320 3.71 4.01 -12.49
C LEU A 320 3.80 3.19 -13.79
N ALA A 321 2.82 3.30 -14.68
CA ALA A 321 2.81 2.60 -15.97
C ALA A 321 3.93 3.08 -16.91
N GLU A 322 4.31 4.35 -16.83
CA GLU A 322 5.44 4.96 -17.54
C GLU A 322 6.81 4.68 -16.88
N ASN A 323 6.85 3.96 -15.75
CA ASN A 323 8.11 3.64 -15.11
C ASN A 323 8.92 2.66 -15.97
N SER A 324 10.14 3.05 -16.35
CA SER A 324 11.04 2.28 -17.21
C SER A 324 11.40 0.89 -16.68
N ASN A 325 11.23 0.62 -15.38
CA ASN A 325 11.43 -0.71 -14.80
C ASN A 325 10.28 -1.68 -15.10
N ILE A 326 9.09 -1.20 -15.48
CA ILE A 326 7.91 -2.05 -15.73
C ILE A 326 7.17 -1.77 -17.02
N GLU A 327 7.40 -0.64 -17.69
CA GLU A 327 6.65 -0.23 -18.88
C GLU A 327 6.65 -1.32 -19.97
N TRP A 328 7.74 -2.08 -20.08
CA TRP A 328 7.94 -3.13 -21.09
C TRP A 328 7.31 -4.48 -20.69
N MET A 329 6.86 -4.63 -19.44
CA MET A 329 6.35 -5.91 -18.95
C MET A 329 5.04 -6.27 -19.66
N PRO A 330 4.88 -7.52 -20.14
CA PRO A 330 3.64 -7.95 -20.77
C PRO A 330 2.50 -7.99 -19.76
N THR A 331 1.33 -7.57 -20.19
CA THR A 331 0.12 -7.68 -19.37
C THR A 331 -0.45 -9.09 -19.45
N LYS A 332 -0.92 -9.55 -18.29
CA LYS A 332 -1.54 -10.87 -18.14
C LYS A 332 -2.34 -10.94 -16.86
N VAL A 333 -3.56 -11.47 -16.94
CA VAL A 333 -4.36 -11.79 -15.76
C VAL A 333 -3.74 -12.99 -15.04
N GLU A 334 -3.12 -12.72 -13.89
CA GLU A 334 -2.51 -13.71 -13.00
C GLU A 334 -2.97 -13.51 -11.56
N ASN A 335 -2.83 -14.53 -10.71
CA ASN A 335 -3.26 -14.52 -9.31
C ASN A 335 -4.70 -14.03 -9.15
N PHE A 336 -5.60 -14.50 -10.04
CA PHE A 336 -6.98 -14.01 -10.15
C PHE A 336 -7.65 -13.90 -8.79
N LYS A 337 -7.68 -15.00 -8.02
CA LYS A 337 -8.27 -15.08 -6.68
C LYS A 337 -7.89 -13.91 -5.74
N TRP A 338 -6.64 -13.45 -5.79
CA TRP A 338 -6.09 -12.45 -4.88
C TRP A 338 -6.03 -11.03 -5.48
N ARG A 339 -6.48 -10.87 -6.74
CA ARG A 339 -6.48 -9.61 -7.48
C ARG A 339 -7.88 -9.35 -8.06
N ASN A 340 -8.07 -9.66 -9.35
CA ASN A 340 -9.33 -9.49 -10.06
C ASN A 340 -10.52 -10.19 -9.40
N GLY A 341 -10.30 -11.35 -8.77
CA GLY A 341 -11.30 -12.12 -8.05
C GLY A 341 -11.87 -11.41 -6.83
N VAL A 342 -11.12 -10.49 -6.21
CA VAL A 342 -11.63 -9.66 -5.10
C VAL A 342 -12.66 -8.65 -5.60
N ILE A 343 -12.37 -8.00 -6.73
CA ILE A 343 -13.28 -7.05 -7.37
C ILE A 343 -14.51 -7.80 -7.92
N TYR A 344 -14.27 -8.92 -8.60
CA TYR A 344 -15.34 -9.75 -9.16
C TYR A 344 -16.27 -10.34 -8.08
N ALA A 345 -15.74 -10.66 -6.90
CA ALA A 345 -16.56 -11.11 -5.77
C ALA A 345 -17.53 -10.03 -5.27
N ILE A 346 -17.13 -8.74 -5.28
CA ILE A 346 -18.02 -7.63 -4.94
C ILE A 346 -19.18 -7.56 -5.94
N SER A 347 -18.87 -7.65 -7.24
CA SER A 347 -19.88 -7.66 -8.29
C SER A 347 -20.86 -8.81 -8.16
N LYS A 348 -20.35 -10.03 -7.95
CA LYS A 348 -21.19 -11.22 -7.75
C LYS A 348 -22.08 -11.10 -6.52
N GLN A 349 -21.53 -10.65 -5.39
CA GLN A 349 -22.31 -10.44 -4.18
C GLN A 349 -23.45 -9.43 -4.38
N ALA A 350 -23.22 -8.33 -5.10
CA ALA A 350 -24.26 -7.36 -5.40
C ALA A 350 -25.37 -7.97 -6.28
N MET A 351 -24.99 -8.67 -7.35
CA MET A 351 -25.93 -9.34 -8.26
C MET A 351 -26.76 -10.44 -7.57
N ASP A 352 -26.13 -11.23 -6.69
CA ASP A 352 -26.82 -12.30 -5.96
C ASP A 352 -27.90 -11.77 -5.01
N ILE A 353 -27.73 -10.55 -4.50
CA ILE A 353 -28.70 -9.84 -3.64
C ILE A 353 -29.76 -9.10 -4.49
N GLY A 354 -29.62 -9.08 -5.82
CA GLY A 354 -30.54 -8.45 -6.76
C GLY A 354 -30.26 -6.98 -7.07
N PHE A 355 -29.05 -6.49 -6.76
CA PHE A 355 -28.57 -5.18 -7.21
C PHE A 355 -27.87 -5.29 -8.57
N ASP A 356 -27.76 -4.15 -9.26
CA ASP A 356 -26.95 -4.05 -10.47
C ASP A 356 -25.47 -4.29 -10.18
N ASP A 357 -24.70 -4.70 -11.20
CA ASP A 357 -23.26 -4.89 -11.07
C ASP A 357 -22.54 -3.54 -10.85
N PRO A 358 -21.94 -3.30 -9.66
CA PRO A 358 -21.24 -2.06 -9.36
C PRO A 358 -19.94 -1.87 -10.17
N CYS A 359 -19.37 -2.94 -10.73
CA CYS A 359 -18.17 -2.94 -11.56
C CYS A 359 -18.44 -3.61 -12.92
N SER A 360 -19.57 -3.26 -13.56
CA SER A 360 -20.02 -3.85 -14.83
C SER A 360 -18.92 -3.96 -15.89
N MET A 361 -18.13 -2.90 -16.11
CA MET A 361 -17.07 -2.90 -17.11
C MET A 361 -16.00 -3.96 -16.80
N HIS A 362 -15.61 -4.08 -15.53
CA HIS A 362 -14.61 -5.06 -15.07
C HIS A 362 -15.12 -6.50 -15.25
N SER A 363 -16.36 -6.76 -14.84
CA SER A 363 -17.01 -8.08 -14.99
C SER A 363 -17.17 -8.49 -16.45
N GLU A 364 -17.61 -7.57 -17.31
CA GLU A 364 -17.76 -7.80 -18.75
C GLU A 364 -16.42 -8.09 -19.41
N TYR A 365 -15.38 -7.33 -19.05
CA TYR A 365 -14.03 -7.51 -19.58
C TYR A 365 -13.45 -8.87 -19.19
N LEU A 366 -13.65 -9.31 -17.94
CA LEU A 366 -13.26 -10.65 -17.50
C LEU A 366 -13.99 -11.75 -18.27
N GLN A 367 -15.30 -11.63 -18.44
CA GLN A 367 -16.09 -12.62 -19.16
C GLN A 367 -15.70 -12.67 -20.65
N TYR A 368 -15.56 -11.52 -21.29
CA TYR A 368 -15.12 -11.42 -22.67
C TYR A 368 -13.72 -12.04 -22.88
N GLY A 369 -12.78 -11.75 -21.99
CA GLY A 369 -11.45 -12.35 -22.01
C GLY A 369 -11.47 -13.87 -21.81
N LYS A 370 -12.40 -14.39 -21.00
CA LYS A 370 -12.62 -15.84 -20.84
C LYS A 370 -13.19 -16.46 -22.12
N ASP A 371 -14.21 -15.85 -22.71
CA ASP A 371 -14.88 -16.33 -23.92
C ASP A 371 -13.94 -16.37 -25.14
N LYS A 372 -12.98 -15.43 -25.21
CA LYS A 372 -11.91 -15.41 -26.21
C LYS A 372 -10.77 -16.38 -25.93
N GLY A 373 -10.74 -17.01 -24.75
CA GLY A 373 -9.67 -17.92 -24.33
C GLY A 373 -8.36 -17.22 -23.93
N TRP A 374 -8.36 -15.89 -23.75
CA TRP A 374 -7.20 -15.13 -23.28
C TRP A 374 -7.00 -15.27 -21.78
N ILE A 375 -8.10 -15.38 -21.04
CA ILE A 375 -8.11 -15.64 -19.60
C ILE A 375 -8.40 -17.13 -19.40
N THR A 376 -7.41 -17.86 -18.89
CA THR A 376 -7.50 -19.32 -18.70
C THR A 376 -7.96 -19.72 -17.30
N CYS A 377 -7.93 -18.80 -16.34
CA CYS A 377 -8.38 -19.07 -14.98
C CYS A 377 -9.90 -19.11 -14.89
N ASP A 378 -10.41 -19.91 -13.96
CA ASP A 378 -11.84 -19.89 -13.65
C ASP A 378 -12.21 -18.62 -12.90
N LEU A 379 -13.24 -17.94 -13.40
CA LEU A 379 -13.86 -16.78 -12.80
C LEU A 379 -14.76 -17.19 -11.63
N GLU A 380 -14.25 -18.01 -10.72
CA GLU A 380 -14.95 -18.31 -9.49
C GLU A 380 -14.77 -17.12 -8.54
N PRO A 381 -15.87 -16.56 -7.99
CA PRO A 381 -15.74 -15.51 -7.00
C PRO A 381 -14.98 -16.05 -5.80
N TYR A 382 -13.97 -15.30 -5.37
CA TYR A 382 -13.29 -15.60 -4.13
C TYR A 382 -14.28 -15.34 -2.98
N ASN A 383 -14.88 -16.41 -2.44
CA ASN A 383 -15.72 -16.36 -1.24
C ASN A 383 -14.91 -16.78 -0.01
N PRO A 384 -14.28 -15.84 0.71
CA PRO A 384 -13.52 -16.14 1.92
C PRO A 384 -14.41 -16.55 3.11
N TYR A 385 -15.72 -16.35 3.04
CA TYR A 385 -16.67 -16.67 4.12
C TYR A 385 -17.30 -18.05 3.99
N GLY A 386 -17.10 -18.76 2.87
CA GLY A 386 -17.52 -20.14 2.71
C GLY A 386 -19.00 -20.38 3.00
N THR A 387 -19.90 -19.45 2.64
CA THR A 387 -21.31 -19.82 2.50
C THR A 387 -21.48 -20.46 1.14
N SER A 388 -21.42 -21.79 1.15
CA SER A 388 -21.99 -22.68 0.15
C SER A 388 -23.46 -22.38 -0.12
#